data_AF-A0A9X3TP02-F1
#
_entry.id   AF-A0A9X3TP02-F1
#
_cell.length_a   1.000
_cell.length_b   1.000
_cell.length_c   1.000
_cell.angle_alpha   90.00
_cell.angle_beta   90.00
_cell.angle_gamma   90.00
#
_symmetry.space_group_name_H-M   'P 1'
#
loop_
_entity.id
_entity.type
_entity.pdbx_description
1 polymer ?
#
loop_
_entity_poly.entity_id
_entity_poly.type
_entity_poly.pdbx_seq_one_letter_code
_entity_poly.pdbx_strand_id
1 'polypeptide(L)'
;MKRTLRAYVFPVLMAGLLMAGCSEGVKGTESDMKKQLDADLGAVEKVTVLSTDGQEVPLALDEFLKELPEQGKDLQVSPQPLKRDEIRYTLVLYRHKLAPLVVEVGKQASQYGENTYRGPGADRFYQWIHREAGKGLLPAAVQTAVVSAEDLGQTVTLGKTQAEFLQGVLAAATPLSDKEIDQYPLYPHYRLRIDTGGRSLHITMLTPTLVSIPFGRETHYYSIQGSLFSQLTQWLPPRRTAGDAFDRLFQASKIRVEPSGDARVASVEQSATETTVEQGKAHQCVRLLKGGVALAGQPKSPGRERYRLIFSVEESEVTVHVYDRHIRFNDTWYAHERLDDELLTVLRAKK
;
A
#
# COMPACT_ATOMS: atom_id res chain seq x y z
N MET A 1 30.84 -18.90 -30.65
CA MET A 1 30.14 -17.66 -31.04
C MET A 1 29.32 -17.16 -29.85
N LYS A 2 29.81 -16.15 -29.12
CA LYS A 2 29.19 -15.60 -27.91
C LYS A 2 28.70 -14.18 -28.22
N ARG A 3 27.39 -14.00 -28.44
CA ARG A 3 26.74 -12.68 -28.51
C ARG A 3 26.40 -12.27 -27.07
N THR A 4 27.06 -11.24 -26.56
CA THR A 4 26.93 -10.80 -25.16
C THR A 4 25.71 -9.92 -24.91
N LEU A 5 24.97 -10.33 -23.88
CA LEU A 5 23.75 -9.85 -23.24
C LEU A 5 23.57 -8.34 -22.93
N ARG A 6 24.39 -7.41 -23.43
CA ARG A 6 24.38 -5.98 -23.01
C ARG A 6 23.57 -5.02 -23.90
N ALA A 7 22.93 -5.49 -24.96
CA ALA A 7 22.36 -4.62 -26.01
C ALA A 7 20.97 -4.03 -25.72
N TYR A 8 20.28 -4.43 -24.64
CA TYR A 8 18.85 -4.08 -24.50
C TYR A 8 18.49 -3.20 -23.30
N VAL A 9 19.37 -2.96 -22.33
CA VAL A 9 19.14 -1.94 -21.27
C VAL A 9 19.55 -0.53 -21.68
N PHE A 10 20.30 -0.49 -22.77
CA PHE A 10 20.83 0.69 -23.42
C PHE A 10 19.78 1.78 -23.76
N PRO A 11 18.57 1.49 -24.29
CA PRO A 11 17.74 2.55 -24.86
C PRO A 11 17.10 3.51 -23.84
N VAL A 12 16.85 3.09 -22.59
CA VAL A 12 16.16 3.93 -21.60
C VAL A 12 17.07 4.99 -21.03
N LEU A 13 18.33 4.67 -20.70
CA LEU A 13 19.29 5.68 -20.22
C LEU A 13 20.00 6.40 -21.37
N MET A 14 20.16 5.76 -22.55
CA MET A 14 20.82 6.38 -23.71
C MET A 14 20.02 7.52 -24.34
N ALA A 15 18.69 7.49 -24.32
CA ALA A 15 17.92 8.51 -25.03
C ALA A 15 17.95 9.91 -24.37
N GLY A 16 18.49 10.03 -23.16
CA GLY A 16 18.63 11.29 -22.41
C GLY A 16 20.07 11.64 -22.04
N LEU A 17 21.00 10.69 -22.12
CA LEU A 17 22.43 11.03 -22.15
C LEU A 17 22.84 11.72 -23.45
N LEU A 18 22.11 11.47 -24.55
CA LEU A 18 22.36 12.10 -25.85
C LEU A 18 21.86 13.56 -25.97
N MET A 19 21.03 14.05 -25.04
CA MET A 19 20.41 15.39 -25.15
C MET A 19 20.95 16.41 -24.13
N ALA A 20 21.75 15.99 -23.14
CA ALA A 20 22.47 16.92 -22.25
C ALA A 20 23.80 17.43 -22.87
N GLY A 21 24.18 16.95 -24.06
CA GLY A 21 25.33 17.42 -24.83
C GLY A 21 24.91 18.11 -26.12
N CYS A 22 24.46 19.37 -26.05
CA CYS A 22 24.40 20.20 -27.25
C CYS A 22 25.80 20.72 -27.59
N SER A 23 26.55 19.98 -28.38
CA SER A 23 27.20 20.45 -29.62
C SER A 23 28.22 19.44 -30.11
N GLU A 24 28.20 19.22 -31.42
CA GLU A 24 29.11 18.40 -32.24
C GLU A 24 28.71 16.93 -32.40
N GLY A 25 28.22 16.65 -33.61
CA GLY A 25 27.80 15.34 -34.05
C GLY A 25 28.96 14.35 -34.02
N VAL A 26 28.88 13.40 -33.11
CA VAL A 26 29.72 12.21 -33.14
C VAL A 26 28.88 11.08 -33.73
N LYS A 27 29.20 10.71 -34.97
CA LYS A 27 28.87 9.38 -35.53
C LYS A 27 29.67 8.35 -34.73
N GLY A 28 29.21 8.01 -33.53
CA GLY A 28 29.87 7.08 -32.64
C GLY A 28 29.49 5.65 -32.97
N THR A 29 30.49 4.77 -33.09
CA THR A 29 30.29 3.33 -33.09
C THR A 29 29.76 2.86 -31.72
N GLU A 30 29.05 1.73 -31.68
CA GLU A 30 28.46 1.09 -30.47
C GLU A 30 29.45 0.97 -29.28
N SER A 31 30.75 0.98 -29.56
CA SER A 31 31.86 0.98 -28.58
C SER A 31 32.00 2.30 -27.80
N ASP A 32 31.73 3.44 -28.42
CA ASP A 32 31.93 4.78 -27.82
C ASP A 32 30.77 5.15 -26.91
N MET A 33 29.54 4.80 -27.31
CA MET A 33 28.35 4.94 -26.46
C MET A 33 28.48 4.10 -25.18
N LYS A 34 29.10 2.91 -25.27
CA LYS A 34 29.33 2.02 -24.13
C LYS A 34 30.32 2.61 -23.13
N LYS A 35 31.42 3.22 -23.60
CA LYS A 35 32.40 3.89 -22.73
C LYS A 35 31.81 5.10 -22.02
N GLN A 36 30.96 5.86 -22.70
CA GLN A 36 30.31 7.03 -22.12
C GLN A 36 29.27 6.64 -21.05
N LEU A 37 28.49 5.58 -21.30
CA LEU A 37 27.57 5.03 -20.30
C LEU A 37 28.29 4.46 -19.07
N ASP A 38 29.39 3.72 -19.28
CA ASP A 38 30.22 3.21 -18.18
C ASP A 38 30.82 4.38 -17.37
N ALA A 39 31.12 5.52 -18.00
CA ALA A 39 31.56 6.75 -17.33
C ALA A 39 30.42 7.47 -16.58
N ASP A 40 29.22 7.56 -17.18
CA ASP A 40 28.04 8.22 -16.58
C ASP A 40 27.47 7.43 -15.40
N LEU A 41 27.46 6.10 -15.49
CA LEU A 41 27.10 5.21 -14.37
C LEU A 41 28.21 5.16 -13.31
N GLY A 42 29.48 5.22 -13.73
CA GLY A 42 30.62 5.36 -12.82
C GLY A 42 30.65 6.69 -12.07
N ALA A 43 29.89 7.69 -12.52
CA ALA A 43 29.74 8.99 -11.86
C ALA A 43 28.50 9.06 -10.94
N VAL A 44 27.69 7.99 -10.82
CA VAL A 44 26.52 7.98 -9.93
C VAL A 44 26.98 7.85 -8.48
N GLU A 45 26.65 8.85 -7.66
CA GLU A 45 27.03 8.89 -6.24
C GLU A 45 25.91 8.37 -5.33
N LYS A 46 24.66 8.53 -5.77
CA LYS A 46 23.47 8.20 -4.98
C LYS A 46 22.30 7.90 -5.91
N VAL A 47 21.50 6.91 -5.54
CA VAL A 47 20.23 6.61 -6.22
C VAL A 47 19.11 6.66 -5.20
N THR A 48 17.99 7.29 -5.55
CA THR A 48 16.80 7.35 -4.71
C THR A 48 15.54 7.08 -5.51
N VAL A 49 14.50 6.64 -4.81
CA VAL A 49 13.15 6.56 -5.32
C VAL A 49 12.30 7.57 -4.56
N LEU A 50 11.63 8.43 -5.30
CA LEU A 50 10.67 9.40 -4.80
C LEU A 50 9.26 8.89 -5.10
N SER A 51 8.42 8.81 -4.07
CA SER A 51 7.01 8.47 -4.19
C SER A 51 6.16 9.64 -4.70
N THR A 52 4.93 9.37 -5.10
CA THR A 52 4.01 10.42 -5.59
C THR A 52 3.54 11.41 -4.52
N ASP A 53 3.73 11.11 -3.23
CA ASP A 53 3.47 12.00 -2.10
C ASP A 53 4.74 12.72 -1.60
N GLY A 54 5.87 12.57 -2.28
CA GLY A 54 7.10 13.33 -2.02
C GLY A 54 8.06 12.71 -1.02
N GLN A 55 7.85 11.44 -0.62
CA GLN A 55 8.80 10.73 0.24
C GLN A 55 9.96 10.18 -0.58
N GLU A 56 11.20 10.48 -0.17
CA GLU A 56 12.41 10.01 -0.86
C GLU A 56 13.06 8.87 -0.06
N VAL A 57 13.39 7.79 -0.75
CA VAL A 57 14.03 6.60 -0.17
C VAL A 57 15.35 6.35 -0.89
N PRO A 58 16.50 6.31 -0.18
CA PRO A 58 17.76 5.92 -0.77
C PRO A 58 17.79 4.42 -1.08
N LEU A 59 18.36 4.08 -2.24
CA LEU A 59 18.61 2.71 -2.65
C LEU A 59 20.05 2.31 -2.36
N ALA A 60 20.29 1.01 -2.16
CA ALA A 60 21.64 0.46 -2.05
C ALA A 60 22.34 0.55 -3.42
N LEU A 61 23.24 1.52 -3.58
CA LEU A 61 23.88 1.85 -4.86
C LEU A 61 24.52 0.63 -5.53
N ASP A 62 25.30 -0.15 -4.79
CA ASP A 62 26.04 -1.30 -5.33
C ASP A 62 25.10 -2.40 -5.84
N GLU A 63 24.04 -2.71 -5.08
CA GLU A 63 23.02 -3.69 -5.50
C GLU A 63 22.25 -3.17 -6.72
N PHE A 64 21.85 -1.91 -6.69
CA PHE A 64 21.12 -1.25 -7.76
C PHE A 64 21.91 -1.30 -9.08
N LEU A 65 23.17 -0.86 -9.07
CA LEU A 65 24.03 -0.83 -10.26
C LEU A 65 24.32 -2.24 -10.80
N LYS A 66 24.38 -3.25 -9.92
CA LYS A 66 24.58 -4.65 -10.31
C LYS A 66 23.36 -5.23 -11.02
N GLU A 67 22.14 -4.88 -10.60
CA GLU A 67 20.90 -5.44 -11.14
C GLU A 67 20.29 -4.63 -12.31
N LEU A 68 20.63 -3.34 -12.40
CA LEU A 68 20.16 -2.44 -13.46
C LEU A 68 20.33 -3.02 -14.88
N PRO A 69 21.45 -3.67 -15.26
CA PRO A 69 21.66 -4.21 -16.60
C PRO A 69 20.72 -5.35 -17.00
N GLU A 70 19.88 -5.87 -16.11
CA GLU A 70 18.90 -6.91 -16.45
C GLU A 70 17.51 -6.33 -16.80
N GLN A 71 17.26 -5.06 -16.47
CA GLN A 71 15.89 -4.54 -16.42
C GLN A 71 15.34 -3.97 -17.73
N GLY A 72 16.20 -3.59 -18.68
CA GLY A 72 15.73 -2.96 -19.92
C GLY A 72 15.42 -3.91 -21.08
N LYS A 73 15.44 -5.23 -20.87
CA LYS A 73 15.00 -6.19 -21.90
C LYS A 73 13.52 -5.97 -22.25
N ASP A 74 13.16 -6.13 -23.51
CA ASP A 74 11.78 -6.07 -24.03
C ASP A 74 11.03 -4.73 -23.82
N LEU A 75 11.77 -3.62 -23.86
CA LEU A 75 11.19 -2.28 -23.85
C LEU A 75 10.90 -1.79 -25.27
N GLN A 76 9.73 -1.16 -25.43
CA GLN A 76 9.26 -0.65 -26.71
C GLN A 76 8.97 0.84 -26.58
N VAL A 77 9.53 1.64 -27.49
CA VAL A 77 9.25 3.09 -27.54
C VAL A 77 7.79 3.28 -27.93
N SER A 78 7.09 4.12 -27.18
CA SER A 78 5.69 4.46 -27.39
C SER A 78 5.54 5.95 -27.69
N PRO A 79 4.72 6.34 -28.67
CA PRO A 79 4.39 7.74 -28.92
C PRO A 79 3.42 8.31 -27.87
N GLN A 80 2.84 7.47 -27.00
CA GLN A 80 1.93 7.88 -25.95
C GLN A 80 2.72 8.26 -24.69
N PRO A 81 2.70 9.53 -24.26
CA PRO A 81 3.41 9.96 -23.06
C PRO A 81 2.88 9.23 -21.82
N LEU A 82 3.70 9.13 -20.78
CA LEU A 82 3.27 8.63 -19.48
C LEU A 82 2.36 9.69 -18.84
N LYS A 83 1.13 9.29 -18.49
CA LYS A 83 0.22 10.22 -17.81
C LYS A 83 0.55 10.32 -16.33
N ARG A 84 0.26 11.48 -15.74
CA ARG A 84 0.52 11.74 -14.31
C ARG A 84 -0.19 10.75 -13.37
N ASP A 85 -1.35 10.24 -13.74
CA ASP A 85 -2.11 9.22 -12.99
C ASP A 85 -1.54 7.80 -13.15
N GLU A 86 -0.70 7.55 -14.16
CA GLU A 86 0.03 6.29 -14.35
C GLU A 86 1.32 6.24 -13.50
N ILE A 87 1.92 7.39 -13.18
CA ILE A 87 3.14 7.48 -12.37
C ILE A 87 2.92 6.86 -10.97
N ARG A 88 3.87 6.02 -10.56
CA ARG A 88 3.98 5.38 -9.24
C ARG A 88 5.22 5.81 -8.49
N TYR A 89 6.34 5.92 -9.21
CA TYR A 89 7.63 6.33 -8.67
C TYR A 89 8.34 7.32 -9.57
N THR A 90 9.25 8.08 -8.99
CA THR A 90 10.28 8.83 -9.70
C THR A 90 11.64 8.36 -9.21
N LEU A 91 12.40 7.71 -10.08
CA LEU A 91 13.76 7.25 -9.80
C LEU A 91 14.74 8.39 -10.12
N VAL A 92 15.61 8.72 -9.17
CA VAL A 92 16.59 9.81 -9.29
C VAL A 92 18.00 9.26 -9.10
N LEU A 93 18.85 9.42 -10.13
CA LEU A 93 20.27 9.08 -10.08
C LEU A 93 21.08 10.38 -9.97
N TYR A 94 21.64 10.64 -8.79
CA TYR A 94 22.51 11.78 -8.54
C TYR A 94 23.90 11.48 -9.06
N ARG A 95 24.46 12.41 -9.84
CA ARG A 95 25.74 12.25 -10.53
C ARG A 95 26.74 13.31 -10.07
N HIS A 96 28.01 12.92 -9.94
CA HIS A 96 29.07 13.84 -9.54
C HIS A 96 29.20 14.99 -10.56
N LYS A 97 28.97 16.23 -10.10
CA LYS A 97 29.10 17.46 -10.91
C LYS A 97 28.25 17.49 -12.20
N LEU A 98 27.21 16.67 -12.28
CA LEU A 98 26.27 16.62 -13.40
C LEU A 98 24.83 16.73 -12.88
N ALA A 99 23.90 17.15 -13.72
CA ALA A 99 22.47 17.14 -13.37
C ALA A 99 22.00 15.72 -13.03
N PRO A 100 21.06 15.52 -12.09
CA PRO A 100 20.53 14.19 -11.83
C PRO A 100 19.78 13.64 -13.05
N LEU A 101 19.79 12.31 -13.21
CA LEU A 101 18.91 11.63 -14.17
C LEU A 101 17.61 11.27 -13.46
N VAL A 102 16.49 11.57 -14.10
CA VAL A 102 15.15 11.37 -13.54
C VAL A 102 14.34 10.48 -14.46
N VAL A 103 13.84 9.37 -13.92
CA VAL A 103 12.98 8.42 -14.64
C VAL A 103 11.64 8.32 -13.93
N GLU A 104 10.55 8.65 -14.62
CA GLU A 104 9.21 8.43 -14.11
C GLU A 104 8.80 6.99 -14.40
N VAL A 105 8.22 6.31 -13.41
CA VAL A 105 7.92 4.87 -13.47
C VAL A 105 6.45 4.66 -13.14
N GLY A 106 5.71 4.08 -14.07
CA GLY A 106 4.36 3.54 -13.89
C GLY A 106 4.34 2.02 -14.03
N LYS A 107 3.22 1.38 -13.67
CA LYS A 107 3.10 -0.10 -13.65
C LYS A 107 3.40 -0.77 -15.00
N GLN A 108 3.11 -0.09 -16.11
CA GLN A 108 3.23 -0.63 -17.47
C GLN A 108 4.04 0.25 -18.42
N ALA A 109 4.67 1.29 -17.87
CA ALA A 109 5.34 2.31 -18.67
C ALA A 109 6.40 3.03 -17.84
N SER A 110 7.48 3.46 -18.48
CA SER A 110 8.48 4.34 -17.87
C SER A 110 8.79 5.47 -18.83
N GLN A 111 9.02 6.68 -18.30
CA GLN A 111 9.35 7.85 -19.09
C GLN A 111 10.68 8.44 -18.64
N TYR A 112 11.49 8.80 -19.63
CA TYR A 112 12.78 9.44 -19.43
C TYR A 112 13.01 10.50 -20.51
N GLY A 113 13.21 11.75 -20.07
CA GLY A 113 13.16 12.90 -20.96
C GLY A 113 11.84 12.91 -21.73
N GLU A 114 11.94 12.97 -23.06
CA GLU A 114 10.80 13.00 -23.99
C GLU A 114 10.32 11.60 -24.43
N ASN A 115 11.01 10.52 -24.03
CA ASN A 115 10.72 9.17 -24.50
C ASN A 115 9.94 8.36 -23.46
N THR A 116 8.85 7.75 -23.91
CA THR A 116 8.08 6.79 -23.11
C THR A 116 8.32 5.38 -23.61
N TYR A 117 8.57 4.46 -22.68
CA TYR A 117 8.80 3.04 -22.94
C TYR A 117 7.68 2.22 -22.32
N ARG A 118 7.12 1.29 -23.08
CA ARG A 118 6.05 0.36 -22.64
C ARG A 118 6.43 -1.08 -22.98
N GLY A 119 5.57 -2.02 -22.60
CA GLY A 119 5.73 -3.47 -22.86
C GLY A 119 6.21 -4.25 -21.64
N PRO A 120 6.51 -5.57 -21.80
CA PRO A 120 6.88 -6.45 -20.68
C PRO A 120 8.13 -5.98 -19.92
N GLY A 121 9.07 -5.30 -20.59
CA GLY A 121 10.22 -4.70 -19.93
C GLY A 121 9.85 -3.62 -18.92
N ALA A 122 8.81 -2.82 -19.20
CA ALA A 122 8.41 -1.71 -18.34
C ALA A 122 7.74 -2.22 -17.06
N ASP A 123 6.95 -3.29 -17.16
CA ASP A 123 6.39 -4.00 -16.00
C ASP A 123 7.50 -4.60 -15.12
N ARG A 124 8.48 -5.29 -15.71
CA ARG A 124 9.63 -5.81 -14.95
C ARG A 124 10.43 -4.70 -14.28
N PHE A 125 10.67 -3.59 -14.99
CA PHE A 125 11.37 -2.44 -14.42
C PHE A 125 10.57 -1.83 -13.26
N TYR A 126 9.25 -1.70 -13.39
CA TYR A 126 8.39 -1.25 -12.30
C TYR A 126 8.48 -2.19 -11.08
N GLN A 127 8.32 -3.51 -11.27
CA GLN A 127 8.41 -4.50 -10.19
C GLN A 127 9.78 -4.47 -9.51
N TRP A 128 10.83 -4.24 -10.28
CA TRP A 128 12.19 -4.08 -9.75
C TRP A 128 12.30 -2.83 -8.88
N ILE A 129 11.89 -1.66 -9.38
CA ILE A 129 11.91 -0.41 -8.60
C ILE A 129 11.02 -0.52 -7.35
N HIS A 130 9.85 -1.16 -7.46
CA HIS A 130 8.98 -1.44 -6.32
C HIS A 130 9.71 -2.28 -5.26
N ARG A 131 10.40 -3.36 -5.65
CA ARG A 131 11.21 -4.17 -4.73
C ARG A 131 12.31 -3.34 -4.06
N GLU A 132 13.08 -2.58 -4.84
CA GLU A 132 14.20 -1.81 -4.31
C GLU A 132 13.73 -0.70 -3.36
N ALA A 133 12.65 0.01 -3.69
CA ALA A 133 12.01 0.97 -2.79
C ALA A 133 11.54 0.29 -1.48
N GLY A 134 10.93 -0.89 -1.60
CA GLY A 134 10.50 -1.70 -0.46
C GLY A 134 11.65 -2.05 0.50
N LYS A 135 12.84 -2.38 0.00
CA LYS A 135 14.02 -2.62 0.85
C LYS A 135 14.46 -1.35 1.60
N GLY A 136 14.45 -0.19 0.94
CA GLY A 136 14.92 1.07 1.54
C GLY A 136 13.91 1.75 2.48
N LEU A 137 12.64 1.35 2.45
CA LEU A 137 11.57 1.96 3.25
C LEU A 137 11.68 1.68 4.74
N LEU A 138 12.17 0.50 5.13
CA LEU A 138 12.29 0.15 6.55
C LEU A 138 13.38 1.02 7.21
N PRO A 139 13.13 1.55 8.41
CA PRO A 139 14.04 2.49 9.04
C PRO A 139 15.24 1.76 9.65
N ALA A 140 16.44 2.26 9.40
CA ALA A 140 17.65 1.82 10.11
C ALA A 140 17.69 2.35 11.56
N ALA A 141 16.99 3.45 11.85
CA ALA A 141 16.93 4.09 13.16
C ALA A 141 15.55 4.69 13.44
N VAL A 142 15.11 4.65 14.70
CA VAL A 142 13.85 5.22 15.18
C VAL A 142 14.17 6.35 16.16
N GLN A 143 13.74 7.58 15.87
CA GLN A 143 13.86 8.70 16.81
C GLN A 143 12.67 8.76 17.77
N THR A 144 11.46 8.74 17.21
CA THR A 144 10.22 8.65 17.99
C THR A 144 9.27 7.67 17.34
N ALA A 145 8.42 7.03 18.15
CA ALA A 145 7.39 6.15 17.64
C ALA A 145 6.11 6.35 18.46
N VAL A 146 5.00 6.43 17.76
CA VAL A 146 3.64 6.50 18.33
C VAL A 146 2.87 5.31 17.81
N VAL A 147 2.18 4.62 18.71
CA VAL A 147 1.30 3.51 18.40
C VAL A 147 -0.12 3.90 18.73
N SER A 148 -1.05 3.59 17.84
CA SER A 148 -2.48 3.78 18.04
C SER A 148 -3.24 2.48 17.82
N ALA A 149 -4.31 2.27 18.59
CA ALA A 149 -5.35 1.29 18.35
C ALA A 149 -6.61 2.06 17.98
N GLU A 150 -6.81 2.30 16.69
CA GLU A 150 -7.82 3.27 16.21
C GLU A 150 -9.24 2.88 16.63
N ASP A 151 -9.58 1.59 16.55
CA ASP A 151 -10.91 1.09 16.93
C ASP A 151 -11.23 1.33 18.43
N LEU A 152 -10.20 1.49 19.26
CA LEU A 152 -10.31 1.73 20.70
C LEU A 152 -10.16 3.22 21.07
N GLY A 153 -9.80 4.08 20.13
CA GLY A 153 -9.46 5.48 20.41
C GLY A 153 -8.25 5.65 21.34
N GLN A 154 -7.33 4.68 21.37
CA GLN A 154 -6.16 4.70 22.25
C GLN A 154 -4.87 4.99 21.49
N THR A 155 -3.97 5.76 22.09
CA THR A 155 -2.66 6.08 21.54
C THR A 155 -1.61 6.13 22.65
N VAL A 156 -0.40 5.66 22.36
CA VAL A 156 0.76 5.71 23.26
C VAL A 156 2.00 6.13 22.49
N THR A 157 2.81 7.00 23.10
CA THR A 157 4.16 7.31 22.60
C THR A 157 5.15 6.34 23.22
N LEU A 158 5.97 5.69 22.41
CA LEU A 158 6.91 4.67 22.86
C LEU A 158 8.14 5.30 23.52
N GLY A 159 8.52 4.76 24.68
CA GLY A 159 9.80 5.06 25.31
C GLY A 159 10.98 4.38 24.59
N LYS A 160 12.21 4.71 25.01
CA LYS A 160 13.45 4.24 24.36
C LYS A 160 13.50 2.72 24.15
N THR A 161 13.27 1.92 25.20
CA THR A 161 13.31 0.45 25.12
C THR A 161 12.25 -0.13 24.19
N GLN A 162 11.06 0.47 24.15
CA GLN A 162 9.98 0.05 23.24
C GLN A 162 10.31 0.40 21.78
N ALA A 163 10.93 1.57 21.55
CA ALA A 163 11.41 1.98 20.25
C ALA A 163 12.56 1.08 19.74
N GLU A 164 13.49 0.68 20.61
CA GLU A 164 14.56 -0.27 20.31
C GLU A 164 14.00 -1.65 19.91
N PHE A 165 13.00 -2.15 20.67
CA PHE A 165 12.29 -3.37 20.30
C PHE A 165 11.64 -3.27 18.91
N LEU A 166 10.92 -2.17 18.65
CA LEU A 166 10.26 -1.93 17.36
C LEU A 166 11.28 -1.87 16.22
N GLN A 167 12.40 -1.17 16.41
CA GLN A 167 13.48 -1.11 15.44
C GLN A 167 14.03 -2.50 15.13
N GLY A 168 14.22 -3.35 16.15
CA GLY A 168 14.65 -4.74 15.96
C GLY A 168 13.66 -5.58 15.14
N VAL A 169 12.36 -5.44 15.39
CA VAL A 169 11.32 -6.11 14.58
C VAL A 169 11.36 -5.65 13.13
N LEU A 170 11.43 -4.34 12.89
CA LEU A 170 11.43 -3.78 11.54
C LEU A 170 12.71 -4.11 10.77
N ALA A 171 13.86 -4.16 11.43
CA ALA A 171 15.11 -4.59 10.81
C ALA A 171 15.09 -6.05 10.36
N ALA A 172 14.30 -6.91 11.04
CA ALA A 172 14.11 -8.31 10.69
C ALA A 172 12.92 -8.55 9.73
N ALA A 173 12.19 -7.50 9.35
CA ALA A 173 11.03 -7.62 8.49
C ALA A 173 11.44 -8.04 7.07
N THR A 174 10.69 -8.97 6.48
CA THR A 174 10.97 -9.49 5.13
C THR A 174 9.96 -8.91 4.14
N PRO A 175 10.39 -8.19 3.09
CA PRO A 175 9.48 -7.67 2.07
C PRO A 175 8.81 -8.84 1.33
N LEU A 176 7.51 -8.72 1.10
CA LEU A 176 6.73 -9.69 0.32
C LEU A 176 6.64 -9.22 -1.13
N SER A 177 6.64 -10.18 -2.06
CA SER A 177 6.49 -9.88 -3.49
C SER A 177 5.05 -9.49 -3.84
N ASP A 178 4.93 -8.55 -4.79
CA ASP A 178 3.79 -7.72 -5.23
C ASP A 178 2.50 -8.45 -5.63
N LYS A 179 1.97 -9.32 -4.78
CA LYS A 179 0.56 -9.66 -4.83
C LYS A 179 -0.14 -8.67 -3.93
N GLU A 180 -1.05 -7.87 -4.49
CA GLU A 180 -2.03 -7.15 -3.69
C GLU A 180 -2.63 -8.15 -2.70
N ILE A 181 -2.30 -7.97 -1.42
CA ILE A 181 -2.81 -8.84 -0.37
C ILE A 181 -4.16 -8.27 -0.01
N ASP A 182 -5.23 -8.97 -0.45
CA ASP A 182 -6.61 -8.71 -0.02
C ASP A 182 -6.75 -9.05 1.47
N GLN A 183 -6.14 -8.20 2.31
CA GLN A 183 -6.22 -8.25 3.76
C GLN A 183 -6.69 -6.90 4.29
N TYR A 184 -7.57 -6.99 5.28
CA TYR A 184 -8.05 -5.86 6.05
C TYR A 184 -7.47 -5.94 7.46
N PRO A 185 -7.26 -4.80 8.14
CA PRO A 185 -6.75 -4.81 9.49
C PRO A 185 -7.64 -5.60 10.44
N LEU A 186 -7.04 -6.47 11.26
CA LEU A 186 -7.76 -7.09 12.36
C LEU A 186 -8.13 -6.06 13.44
N TYR A 187 -9.10 -6.38 14.29
CA TYR A 187 -9.43 -5.60 15.47
C TYR A 187 -8.49 -5.96 16.63
N PRO A 188 -7.96 -4.98 17.38
CA PRO A 188 -7.97 -3.55 17.08
C PRO A 188 -7.11 -3.19 15.86
N HIS A 189 -7.53 -2.17 15.10
CA HIS A 189 -6.76 -1.59 14.01
C HIS A 189 -5.55 -0.84 14.57
N TYR A 190 -4.43 -1.57 14.68
CA TYR A 190 -3.19 -0.98 15.16
C TYR A 190 -2.42 -0.28 14.04
N ARG A 191 -1.96 0.93 14.34
CA ARG A 191 -1.11 1.73 13.47
C ARG A 191 0.09 2.25 14.22
N LEU A 192 1.23 2.31 13.54
CA LEU A 192 2.47 2.87 14.06
C LEU A 192 2.86 4.07 13.20
N ARG A 193 3.23 5.16 13.85
CA ARG A 193 3.84 6.33 13.23
C ARG A 193 5.24 6.48 13.77
N ILE A 194 6.23 6.35 12.90
CA ILE A 194 7.65 6.30 13.26
C ILE A 194 8.36 7.47 12.61
N ASP A 195 8.98 8.30 13.42
CA ASP A 195 9.87 9.35 12.95
C ASP A 195 11.32 8.85 12.95
N THR A 196 12.00 8.98 11.82
CA THR A 196 13.41 8.61 11.66
C THR A 196 14.34 9.83 11.65
N GLY A 197 13.84 11.04 11.88
CA GLY A 197 14.59 12.30 11.80
C GLY A 197 14.71 12.93 10.41
N GLY A 198 14.13 12.28 9.41
CA GLY A 198 14.12 12.75 8.02
C GLY A 198 12.91 12.28 7.23
N ARG A 199 12.16 11.30 7.74
CA ARG A 199 10.88 10.84 7.20
C ARG A 199 9.98 10.33 8.33
N SER A 200 8.67 10.44 8.12
CA SER A 200 7.65 9.81 8.96
C SER A 200 7.10 8.58 8.24
N LEU A 201 7.30 7.41 8.83
CA LEU A 201 6.77 6.15 8.32
C LEU A 201 5.46 5.82 9.02
N HIS A 202 4.46 5.45 8.23
CA HIS A 202 3.16 5.01 8.72
C HIS A 202 3.02 3.51 8.44
N ILE A 203 2.90 2.71 9.48
CA ILE A 203 2.80 1.25 9.38
C ILE A 203 1.43 0.84 9.88
N THR A 204 0.70 0.07 9.09
CA THR A 204 -0.56 -0.54 9.49
C THR A 204 -0.35 -2.02 9.75
N MET A 205 -0.80 -2.52 10.90
CA MET A 205 -0.78 -3.95 11.17
C MET A 205 -2.04 -4.60 10.61
N LEU A 206 -1.86 -5.50 9.63
CA LEU A 206 -2.96 -6.18 8.96
C LEU A 206 -3.33 -7.47 9.70
N THR A 207 -2.33 -8.29 10.01
CA THR A 207 -2.43 -9.51 10.84
C THR A 207 -1.25 -9.56 11.81
N PRO A 208 -1.19 -10.52 12.76
CA PRO A 208 -0.10 -10.58 13.72
C PRO A 208 1.31 -10.66 13.11
N THR A 209 1.42 -11.13 11.86
CA THR A 209 2.69 -11.30 11.15
C THR A 209 2.78 -10.52 9.84
N LEU A 210 1.81 -9.64 9.54
CA LEU A 210 1.80 -8.85 8.31
C LEU A 210 1.55 -7.38 8.59
N VAL A 211 2.42 -6.53 8.05
CA VAL A 211 2.24 -5.08 8.05
C VAL A 211 2.25 -4.52 6.63
N SER A 212 1.60 -3.37 6.46
CA SER A 212 1.68 -2.57 5.24
C SER A 212 2.23 -1.18 5.51
N ILE A 213 2.94 -0.63 4.52
CA ILE A 213 3.50 0.73 4.53
C ILE A 213 3.08 1.40 3.20
N PRO A 214 2.26 2.46 3.24
CA PRO A 214 1.95 3.22 2.04
C PRO A 214 3.17 4.05 1.62
N PHE A 215 3.41 4.14 0.31
CA PHE A 215 4.47 4.93 -0.28
C PHE A 215 3.96 5.58 -1.57
N GLY A 216 3.45 6.80 -1.46
CA GLY A 216 2.72 7.47 -2.53
C GLY A 216 1.44 6.71 -2.90
N ARG A 217 1.37 6.27 -4.16
CA ARG A 217 0.25 5.46 -4.68
C ARG A 217 0.44 3.96 -4.53
N GLU A 218 1.59 3.53 -4.03
CA GLU A 218 1.91 2.12 -3.83
C GLU A 218 1.83 1.76 -2.35
N THR A 219 1.77 0.46 -2.08
CA THR A 219 1.75 -0.08 -0.73
C THR A 219 2.69 -1.27 -0.66
N HIS A 220 3.66 -1.20 0.23
CA HIS A 220 4.61 -2.29 0.47
C HIS A 220 4.15 -3.14 1.64
N TYR A 221 4.30 -4.46 1.49
CA TYR A 221 3.90 -5.43 2.49
C TYR A 221 5.12 -6.15 3.05
N TYR A 222 5.11 -6.39 4.36
CA TYR A 222 6.22 -7.04 5.05
C TYR A 222 5.72 -8.11 6.00
N SER A 223 6.37 -9.28 5.92
CA SER A 223 6.27 -10.30 6.95
C SER A 223 7.11 -9.88 8.15
N ILE A 224 6.52 -9.94 9.34
CA ILE A 224 7.16 -9.57 10.61
C ILE A 224 6.95 -10.67 11.66
N GLN A 225 7.73 -10.59 12.75
CA GLN A 225 7.55 -11.47 13.89
C GLN A 225 6.25 -11.16 14.66
N GLY A 226 5.53 -12.20 15.07
CA GLY A 226 4.30 -12.08 15.88
C GLY A 226 4.50 -11.48 17.29
N SER A 227 5.75 -11.31 17.71
CA SER A 227 6.12 -10.61 18.95
C SER A 227 5.64 -9.16 18.95
N LEU A 228 5.58 -8.49 17.78
CA LEU A 228 5.08 -7.13 17.70
C LEU A 228 3.60 -7.05 18.07
N PHE A 229 2.75 -7.90 17.48
CA PHE A 229 1.32 -7.96 17.83
C PHE A 229 1.13 -8.23 19.33
N SER A 230 1.90 -9.17 19.87
CA SER A 230 1.88 -9.48 21.30
C SER A 230 2.22 -8.25 22.15
N GLN A 231 3.21 -7.44 21.75
CA GLN A 231 3.53 -6.21 22.46
C GLN A 231 2.45 -5.12 22.28
N LEU A 232 1.91 -4.96 21.09
CA LEU A 232 0.86 -3.98 20.81
C LEU A 232 -0.38 -4.22 21.68
N THR A 233 -0.76 -5.48 21.88
CA THR A 233 -1.85 -5.85 22.80
C THR A 233 -1.52 -5.66 24.29
N GLN A 234 -0.24 -5.57 24.67
CA GLN A 234 0.15 -5.20 26.03
C GLN A 234 0.13 -3.69 26.22
N TRP A 235 0.63 -2.94 25.24
CA TRP A 235 0.66 -1.47 25.29
C TRP A 235 -0.73 -0.85 25.17
N LEU A 236 -1.58 -1.43 24.32
CA LEU A 236 -2.91 -0.93 23.97
C LEU A 236 -3.90 -2.11 23.97
N PRO A 237 -4.26 -2.64 25.16
CA PRO A 237 -5.05 -3.85 25.26
C PRO A 237 -6.46 -3.68 24.68
N PRO A 238 -7.00 -4.69 23.96
CA PRO A 238 -8.36 -4.68 23.48
C PRO A 238 -9.32 -4.64 24.67
N ARG A 239 -9.93 -3.49 24.91
CA ARG A 239 -10.95 -3.29 25.94
C ARG A 239 -12.18 -2.73 25.24
N ARG A 240 -13.36 -3.28 25.58
CA ARG A 240 -14.63 -2.75 25.06
C ARG A 240 -14.77 -1.30 25.50
N THR A 241 -15.11 -0.42 24.58
CA THR A 241 -15.40 0.98 24.92
C THR A 241 -16.82 1.02 25.48
N ALA A 242 -16.98 1.50 26.71
CA ALA A 242 -18.31 1.64 27.28
C ALA A 242 -19.12 2.64 26.44
N GLY A 243 -20.25 2.20 25.88
CA GLY A 243 -21.17 3.05 25.12
C GLY A 243 -21.12 2.90 23.59
N ASP A 244 -20.19 2.13 23.02
CA ASP A 244 -20.20 1.85 21.58
C ASP A 244 -21.07 0.64 21.25
N ALA A 245 -22.20 0.88 20.58
CA ALA A 245 -23.18 -0.15 20.26
C ALA A 245 -22.62 -1.20 19.28
N PHE A 246 -21.64 -0.84 18.44
CA PHE A 246 -21.08 -1.72 17.40
C PHE A 246 -19.92 -2.58 17.89
N ASP A 247 -19.28 -2.23 19.02
CA ASP A 247 -18.05 -2.89 19.49
C ASP A 247 -18.20 -4.42 19.63
N ARG A 248 -19.39 -4.90 20.01
CA ARG A 248 -19.64 -6.34 20.13
C ARG A 248 -19.58 -7.08 18.79
N LEU A 249 -19.84 -6.38 17.68
CA LEU A 249 -19.85 -7.00 16.34
C LEU A 249 -18.45 -7.40 15.87
N PHE A 250 -17.39 -6.82 16.43
CA PHE A 250 -16.01 -7.28 16.17
C PHE A 250 -15.75 -8.72 16.65
N GLN A 251 -16.64 -9.28 17.48
CA GLN A 251 -16.55 -10.67 17.96
C GLN A 251 -17.43 -11.62 17.15
N ALA A 252 -18.01 -11.16 16.05
CA ALA A 252 -18.86 -12.00 15.22
C ALA A 252 -18.10 -13.21 14.68
N SER A 253 -18.69 -14.40 14.80
CA SER A 253 -18.16 -15.63 14.20
C SER A 253 -18.61 -15.79 12.75
N LYS A 254 -19.71 -15.13 12.36
CA LYS A 254 -20.30 -15.22 11.02
C LYS A 254 -20.99 -13.91 10.63
N ILE A 255 -20.97 -13.59 9.34
CA ILE A 255 -21.73 -12.50 8.73
C ILE A 255 -22.58 -13.06 7.59
N ARG A 256 -23.87 -12.70 7.58
CA ARG A 256 -24.82 -13.05 6.52
C ARG A 256 -25.43 -11.79 5.92
N VAL A 257 -25.44 -11.70 4.59
CA VAL A 257 -26.16 -10.69 3.81
C VAL A 257 -27.47 -11.30 3.36
N GLU A 258 -28.60 -10.73 3.75
CA GLU A 258 -29.93 -11.14 3.28
C GLU A 258 -30.57 -10.02 2.45
N PRO A 259 -30.89 -10.27 1.16
CA PRO A 259 -31.52 -9.25 0.32
C PRO A 259 -32.95 -8.94 0.79
N SER A 260 -33.30 -7.65 0.87
CA SER A 260 -34.66 -7.19 1.22
C SER A 260 -35.43 -6.79 -0.06
N GLY A 261 -35.37 -7.68 -1.04
CA GLY A 261 -35.98 -7.50 -2.36
C GLY A 261 -35.26 -6.50 -3.30
N ASP A 262 -34.00 -6.13 -3.01
CA ASP A 262 -33.08 -5.55 -4.01
C ASP A 262 -32.46 -6.69 -4.85
N ALA A 263 -32.79 -6.73 -6.14
CA ALA A 263 -32.33 -7.80 -7.03
C ALA A 263 -30.81 -7.80 -7.24
N ARG A 264 -30.13 -6.66 -7.01
CA ARG A 264 -28.67 -6.49 -7.18
C ARG A 264 -27.86 -7.06 -6.03
N VAL A 265 -28.52 -7.46 -4.94
CA VAL A 265 -27.86 -8.04 -3.76
C VAL A 265 -27.97 -9.56 -3.79
N ALA A 266 -26.85 -10.24 -3.64
CA ALA A 266 -26.79 -11.68 -3.45
C ALA A 266 -26.93 -12.03 -1.96
N SER A 267 -27.58 -13.16 -1.69
CA SER A 267 -27.49 -13.78 -0.37
C SER A 267 -26.11 -14.40 -0.23
N VAL A 268 -25.33 -13.93 0.75
CA VAL A 268 -23.96 -14.39 0.99
C VAL A 268 -23.79 -14.63 2.47
N GLU A 269 -23.06 -15.69 2.81
CA GLU A 269 -22.71 -16.04 4.18
C GLU A 269 -21.21 -16.30 4.26
N GLN A 270 -20.54 -15.69 5.24
CA GLN A 270 -19.10 -15.80 5.45
C GLN A 270 -18.79 -16.12 6.91
N SER A 271 -17.93 -17.12 7.11
CA SER A 271 -17.40 -17.48 8.42
C SER A 271 -16.21 -16.58 8.76
N ALA A 272 -16.36 -15.71 9.75
CA ALA A 272 -15.31 -14.80 10.19
C ALA A 272 -14.16 -15.51 10.91
N THR A 273 -14.33 -16.79 11.27
CA THR A 273 -13.31 -17.59 11.96
C THR A 273 -12.54 -18.52 11.03
N GLU A 274 -12.88 -18.58 9.74
CA GLU A 274 -12.26 -19.52 8.79
C GLU A 274 -10.82 -19.12 8.44
N THR A 275 -10.59 -17.85 8.14
CA THR A 275 -9.26 -17.30 7.83
C THR A 275 -9.11 -15.88 8.38
N THR A 276 -7.87 -15.41 8.48
CA THR A 276 -7.59 -14.01 8.84
C THR A 276 -8.12 -13.00 7.82
N VAL A 277 -8.26 -13.40 6.55
CA VAL A 277 -8.87 -12.58 5.50
C VAL A 277 -10.35 -12.38 5.79
N GLU A 278 -11.09 -13.46 6.05
CA GLU A 278 -12.53 -13.38 6.36
C GLU A 278 -12.77 -12.66 7.69
N GLN A 279 -11.91 -12.88 8.69
CA GLN A 279 -11.94 -12.12 9.94
C GLN A 279 -11.70 -10.62 9.70
N GLY A 280 -10.71 -10.27 8.88
CA GLY A 280 -10.42 -8.89 8.51
C GLY A 280 -11.58 -8.21 7.80
N LYS A 281 -12.21 -8.90 6.84
CA LYS A 281 -13.43 -8.40 6.16
C LYS A 281 -14.56 -8.16 7.14
N ALA A 282 -14.76 -9.09 8.08
CA ALA A 282 -15.77 -8.94 9.12
C ALA A 282 -15.53 -7.70 9.98
N HIS A 283 -14.30 -7.50 10.45
CA HIS A 283 -13.92 -6.28 11.19
C HIS A 283 -14.05 -5.01 10.34
N GLN A 284 -13.70 -5.07 9.04
CA GLN A 284 -13.87 -3.94 8.14
C GLN A 284 -15.34 -3.55 7.98
N CYS A 285 -16.25 -4.52 7.87
CA CYS A 285 -17.68 -4.24 7.85
C CYS A 285 -18.14 -3.50 9.10
N VAL A 286 -17.65 -3.90 10.29
CA VAL A 286 -17.96 -3.20 11.54
C VAL A 286 -17.42 -1.76 11.53
N ARG A 287 -16.20 -1.54 11.04
CA ARG A 287 -15.64 -0.18 10.90
C ARG A 287 -16.45 0.71 9.96
N LEU A 288 -16.88 0.16 8.83
CA LEU A 288 -17.76 0.86 7.90
C LEU A 288 -19.05 1.28 8.61
N LEU A 289 -19.70 0.36 9.33
CA LEU A 289 -20.90 0.64 10.13
C LEU A 289 -20.68 1.75 11.17
N LYS A 290 -19.54 1.74 11.88
CA LYS A 290 -19.16 2.77 12.86
C LYS A 290 -18.95 4.16 12.24
N GLY A 291 -18.71 4.25 10.92
CA GLY A 291 -18.62 5.52 10.20
C GLY A 291 -19.96 6.24 10.02
N GLY A 292 -21.09 5.59 10.33
CA GLY A 292 -22.41 6.21 10.28
C GLY A 292 -22.63 7.28 11.36
N VAL A 293 -23.29 8.38 11.00
CA VAL A 293 -23.60 9.47 11.94
C VAL A 293 -24.95 9.20 12.59
N ALA A 294 -24.98 9.01 13.91
CA ALA A 294 -26.22 8.76 14.65
C ALA A 294 -27.23 9.92 14.50
N LEU A 295 -28.50 9.56 14.29
CA LEU A 295 -29.60 10.50 14.13
C LEU A 295 -30.45 10.54 15.41
N ALA A 296 -30.97 11.72 15.74
CA ALA A 296 -31.82 11.93 16.91
C ALA A 296 -33.20 11.23 16.81
N GLY A 297 -33.56 10.70 15.65
CA GLY A 297 -34.82 10.01 15.41
C GLY A 297 -34.87 9.37 14.03
N GLN A 298 -36.01 8.77 13.71
CA GLN A 298 -36.23 8.14 12.42
C GLN A 298 -36.16 9.17 11.27
N PRO A 299 -35.44 8.87 10.17
CA PRO A 299 -35.45 9.71 8.97
C PRO A 299 -36.87 9.90 8.44
N LYS A 300 -37.20 11.11 7.96
CA LYS A 300 -38.50 11.37 7.31
C LYS A 300 -38.73 10.51 6.06
N SER A 301 -37.65 10.11 5.39
CA SER A 301 -37.70 9.28 4.19
C SER A 301 -36.48 8.36 4.17
N PRO A 302 -36.52 7.23 4.90
CA PRO A 302 -35.38 6.31 4.97
C PRO A 302 -35.15 5.58 3.64
N GLY A 303 -36.14 5.59 2.74
CA GLY A 303 -36.14 4.80 1.51
C GLY A 303 -36.54 3.35 1.75
N ARG A 304 -36.38 2.51 0.74
CA ARG A 304 -36.63 1.07 0.83
C ARG A 304 -35.42 0.38 1.47
N GLU A 305 -35.67 -0.58 2.36
CA GLU A 305 -34.62 -1.47 2.87
C GLU A 305 -34.01 -2.23 1.69
N ARG A 306 -32.68 -2.21 1.56
CA ARG A 306 -31.98 -2.87 0.46
C ARG A 306 -31.61 -4.29 0.84
N TYR A 307 -31.05 -4.46 2.03
CA TYR A 307 -30.64 -5.75 2.59
C TYR A 307 -30.46 -5.66 4.10
N ARG A 308 -30.26 -6.81 4.73
CA ARG A 308 -29.92 -6.94 6.15
C ARG A 308 -28.54 -7.56 6.27
N LEU A 309 -27.73 -7.03 7.18
CA LEU A 309 -26.52 -7.67 7.66
C LEU A 309 -26.82 -8.35 8.99
N ILE A 310 -26.52 -9.63 9.08
CA ILE A 310 -26.76 -10.43 10.28
C ILE A 310 -25.41 -10.93 10.78
N PHE A 311 -25.04 -10.51 11.98
CA PHE A 311 -23.83 -10.91 12.67
C PHE A 311 -24.17 -11.97 13.71
N SER A 312 -23.55 -13.14 13.65
CA SER A 312 -23.64 -14.13 14.72
C SER A 312 -22.58 -13.82 15.76
N VAL A 313 -22.99 -13.33 16.94
CA VAL A 313 -22.10 -12.97 18.06
C VAL A 313 -22.45 -13.88 19.24
N GLU A 314 -21.50 -14.69 19.67
CA GLU A 314 -21.71 -15.72 20.69
C GLU A 314 -22.90 -16.63 20.29
N GLU A 315 -23.95 -16.72 21.10
CA GLU A 315 -25.16 -17.51 20.83
C GLU A 315 -26.32 -16.68 20.24
N SER A 316 -26.08 -15.43 19.84
CA SER A 316 -27.11 -14.50 19.39
C SER A 316 -26.88 -13.99 17.96
N GLU A 317 -27.96 -13.74 17.23
CA GLU A 317 -27.90 -13.01 15.96
C GLU A 317 -28.20 -11.53 16.19
N VAL A 318 -27.44 -10.67 15.51
CA VAL A 318 -27.56 -9.23 15.58
C VAL A 318 -27.78 -8.67 14.19
N THR A 319 -28.90 -7.99 13.97
CA THR A 319 -29.29 -7.51 12.65
C THR A 319 -29.07 -6.00 12.50
N VAL A 320 -28.43 -5.62 11.40
CA VAL A 320 -28.36 -4.24 10.91
C VAL A 320 -29.18 -4.15 9.63
N HIS A 321 -30.15 -3.24 9.61
CA HIS A 321 -30.97 -3.00 8.44
C HIS A 321 -30.33 -1.91 7.58
N VAL A 322 -30.03 -2.20 6.32
CA VAL A 322 -29.33 -1.27 5.43
C VAL A 322 -30.29 -0.68 4.41
N TYR A 323 -30.29 0.65 4.34
CA TYR A 323 -31.00 1.49 3.37
C TYR A 323 -29.98 2.26 2.54
N ASP A 324 -30.45 2.97 1.52
CA ASP A 324 -29.60 3.68 0.55
C ASP A 324 -28.66 4.71 1.18
N ARG A 325 -29.12 5.45 2.19
CA ARG A 325 -28.33 6.47 2.91
C ARG A 325 -28.44 6.37 4.43
N HIS A 326 -29.02 5.27 4.90
CA HIS A 326 -29.25 5.06 6.32
C HIS A 326 -28.98 3.61 6.71
N ILE A 327 -28.66 3.40 7.98
CA ILE A 327 -28.73 2.09 8.62
C ILE A 327 -29.59 2.20 9.87
N ARG A 328 -30.27 1.12 10.23
CA ARG A 328 -30.97 0.98 11.51
C ARG A 328 -30.35 -0.15 12.31
N PHE A 329 -29.93 0.15 13.53
CA PHE A 329 -29.26 -0.78 14.43
C PHE A 329 -29.64 -0.46 15.88
N ASN A 330 -30.08 -1.47 16.66
CA ASN A 330 -30.56 -1.32 18.04
C ASN A 330 -31.51 -0.13 18.22
N ASP A 331 -32.55 -0.04 17.38
CA ASP A 331 -33.55 1.04 17.32
C ASP A 331 -33.00 2.46 17.07
N THR A 332 -31.70 2.59 16.83
CA THR A 332 -31.03 3.84 16.45
C THR A 332 -30.85 3.90 14.93
N TRP A 333 -31.04 5.09 14.37
CA TRP A 333 -30.81 5.36 12.96
C TRP A 333 -29.48 6.07 12.79
N TYR A 334 -28.74 5.72 11.74
CA TYR A 334 -27.49 6.37 11.38
C TYR A 334 -27.54 6.77 9.91
N ALA A 335 -27.04 7.95 9.57
CA ALA A 335 -26.87 8.43 8.20
C ALA A 335 -25.50 8.03 7.65
N HIS A 336 -25.44 7.73 6.36
CA HIS A 336 -24.22 7.44 5.61
C HIS A 336 -24.35 7.91 4.15
N GLU A 337 -23.23 8.11 3.44
CA GLU A 337 -23.22 8.56 2.04
C GLU A 337 -23.14 7.41 1.03
N ARG A 338 -22.25 6.42 1.24
CA ARG A 338 -21.93 5.35 0.25
C ARG A 338 -21.59 4.00 0.90
N LEU A 339 -21.99 3.80 2.15
CA LEU A 339 -21.57 2.66 2.95
C LEU A 339 -22.10 1.33 2.39
N ASP A 340 -23.27 1.35 1.76
CA ASP A 340 -23.95 0.17 1.25
C ASP A 340 -23.18 -0.53 0.13
N ASP A 341 -22.63 0.22 -0.83
CA ASP A 341 -21.84 -0.30 -1.94
C ASP A 341 -20.48 -0.84 -1.44
N GLU A 342 -19.88 -0.19 -0.44
CA GLU A 342 -18.61 -0.61 0.17
C GLU A 342 -18.78 -1.94 0.92
N LEU A 343 -19.84 -2.08 1.74
CA LEU A 343 -20.17 -3.33 2.42
C LEU A 343 -20.37 -4.49 1.44
N LEU A 344 -21.14 -4.28 0.37
CA LEU A 344 -21.38 -5.32 -0.65
C LEU A 344 -20.10 -5.70 -1.39
N THR A 345 -19.17 -4.75 -1.56
CA THR A 345 -17.87 -4.99 -2.19
C THR A 345 -16.99 -5.85 -1.28
N VAL A 346 -16.86 -5.48 0.01
CA VAL A 346 -16.08 -6.23 1.00
C VAL A 346 -16.60 -7.67 1.14
N LEU A 347 -17.92 -7.83 1.22
CA LEU A 347 -18.58 -9.14 1.37
C LEU A 347 -18.76 -9.88 0.05
N ARG A 348 -18.37 -9.29 -1.09
CA ARG A 348 -18.57 -9.86 -2.45
C ARG A 348 -20.03 -10.27 -2.72
N ALA A 349 -20.97 -9.46 -2.23
CA ALA A 349 -22.41 -9.70 -2.29
C ALA A 349 -23.12 -8.87 -3.39
N LYS A 350 -22.36 -8.19 -4.25
CA LYS A 350 -22.86 -7.49 -5.44
C LYS A 350 -23.04 -8.50 -6.59
N LYS A 351 -24.22 -8.52 -7.20
CA LYS A 351 -24.49 -9.33 -8.40
C LYS A 351 -24.02 -8.67 -9.68
#